data_AF-A0A800GIV6-F1
#
_entry.id   AF-A0A800GIV6-F1
#
_cell.length_a   1.000
_cell.length_b   1.000
_cell.length_c   1.000
_cell.angle_alpha   90.00
_cell.angle_beta   90.00
_cell.angle_gamma   90.00
#
_symmetry.space_group_name_H-M   'P 1'
#
loop_
_entity.id
_entity.type
_entity.pdbx_description
1 polymer ?
#
loop_
_entity_poly.entity_id
_entity_poly.type
_entity_poly.pdbx_seq_one_letter_code
_entity_poly.pdbx_strand_id
1 'polypeptide(L)'
;MDPSRKKKQGALLGDRIRMNSIDTAHVFMRSMATRESTNEIPNALPGFIHAFISYDYDLIIIETPGIGQGDTGIVTLVDTCLYVMTSEYGAGTQLEKLNILDFADLVAINKFERKGSEDALREVQKQIQRNREQFNQSIESMPVFGTNAAQMNDAGLNKLYRHLYDLLVKQGLARHDNPMSDSKVQTSPPLIEEKRQRYLGEIASSIREYHHQAEQQSQAVRNLQYYTSTRSHLPGQNTPALDKLINNTQQLINPDSNQLLSSWYKALEYEHPPPVNSRVTDLPEPSFKTLSGLNIPKVALPEYHDRGDLLTWLMLENRPGYFPYTAGVYKFKRKNEEPTRMFAGEGDAFRTNRRFKYLASQSPANRLSTAFDSVTLYGCDPDERQDIFGKIGNAGVSIATLDDMQVLY
;
A
#
# COMPACT_ATOMS: atom_id res chain seq x y z
N MET A 1 17.71 11.98 20.08
CA MET A 1 18.95 12.74 19.78
C MET A 1 19.44 12.25 18.44
N ASP A 2 19.90 13.12 17.54
CA ASP A 2 20.17 12.72 16.15
C ASP A 2 21.66 12.89 15.75
N PRO A 3 22.19 11.99 14.90
CA PRO A 3 23.59 12.05 14.47
C PRO A 3 23.85 13.23 13.52
N SER A 4 24.98 13.92 13.71
CA SER A 4 25.43 15.00 12.83
C SER A 4 26.19 14.48 11.61
N ARG A 5 25.99 15.12 10.44
CA ARG A 5 26.73 14.76 9.22
C ARG A 5 28.10 15.45 9.23
N LYS A 6 29.18 14.69 9.46
CA LYS A 6 30.58 15.19 9.48
C LYS A 6 30.95 16.04 8.25
N LYS A 7 30.43 15.72 7.06
CA LYS A 7 30.77 16.41 5.80
C LYS A 7 30.06 17.76 5.59
N LYS A 8 28.87 17.97 6.17
CA LYS A 8 28.04 19.17 5.92
C LYS A 8 27.85 20.06 7.15
N GLN A 9 28.50 19.74 8.28
CA GLN A 9 28.40 20.45 9.57
C GLN A 9 26.97 20.67 10.11
N GLY A 10 25.95 20.04 9.52
CA GLY A 10 24.55 20.10 9.93
C GLY A 10 23.99 18.75 10.37
N ALA A 11 22.83 18.76 11.01
CA ALA A 11 22.10 17.58 11.43
C ALA A 11 20.64 17.65 10.97
N LEU A 12 20.08 16.50 10.63
CA LEU A 12 18.64 16.35 10.45
C LEU A 12 18.07 15.87 11.77
N LEU A 13 17.35 16.74 12.49
CA LEU A 13 16.73 16.41 13.76
C LEU A 13 15.35 15.80 13.47
N GLY A 14 15.31 14.48 13.27
CA GLY A 14 14.18 13.75 12.75
C GLY A 14 13.17 13.31 13.82
N ASP A 15 13.60 13.15 15.08
CA ASP A 15 12.78 12.48 16.10
C ASP A 15 11.43 13.17 16.34
N ARG A 16 11.41 14.52 16.34
CA ARG A 16 10.19 15.30 16.63
C ARG A 16 9.07 15.03 15.63
N ILE A 17 9.37 14.68 14.37
CA ILE A 17 8.34 14.41 13.36
C ILE A 17 7.51 13.16 13.67
N ARG A 18 7.97 12.30 14.58
CA ARG A 18 7.28 11.08 15.01
C ARG A 18 6.45 11.26 16.28
N MET A 19 6.60 12.40 16.95
CA MET A 19 6.02 12.65 18.26
C MET A 19 4.64 13.28 18.12
N ASN A 20 3.59 12.45 18.02
CA ASN A 20 2.21 12.92 17.90
C ASN A 20 1.56 13.28 19.24
N SER A 21 2.13 12.80 20.36
CA SER A 21 1.52 12.92 21.70
C SER A 21 2.16 13.99 22.59
N ILE A 22 3.02 14.86 22.02
CA ILE A 22 3.77 15.87 22.79
C ILE A 22 3.14 17.27 22.75
N ASP A 23 2.07 17.46 21.97
CA ASP A 23 1.39 18.76 21.82
C ASP A 23 0.46 19.04 23.02
N THR A 24 1.05 19.14 24.21
CA THR A 24 0.37 19.46 25.46
C THR A 24 1.22 20.40 26.30
N ALA A 25 0.62 21.17 27.19
CA ALA A 25 1.34 22.10 28.07
C ALA A 25 2.29 21.41 29.06
N HIS A 26 2.14 20.10 29.27
CA HIS A 26 2.89 19.32 30.26
C HIS A 26 4.12 18.62 29.68
N VAL A 27 4.34 18.69 28.36
CA VAL A 27 5.43 17.98 27.69
C VAL A 27 6.35 18.98 27.00
N PHE A 28 7.63 18.91 27.33
CA PHE A 28 8.68 19.66 26.65
C PHE A 28 9.62 18.71 25.92
N MET A 29 9.88 18.98 24.64
CA MET A 29 10.82 18.18 23.84
C MET A 29 11.90 19.09 23.24
N ARG A 30 13.17 18.74 23.45
CA ARG A 30 14.32 19.38 22.80
C ARG A 30 15.10 18.38 21.96
N SER A 31 15.10 18.58 20.64
CA SER A 31 15.98 17.83 19.75
C SER A 31 17.42 18.34 19.85
N MET A 32 18.38 17.43 19.97
CA MET A 32 19.81 17.71 20.07
C MET A 32 20.59 16.90 19.04
N ALA A 33 21.64 17.50 18.50
CA ALA A 33 22.56 16.85 17.58
C ALA A 33 23.85 16.43 18.30
N THR A 34 24.47 15.33 17.90
CA THR A 34 25.77 14.88 18.46
C THR A 34 26.93 15.86 18.19
N ARG A 35 26.88 16.59 17.06
CA ARG A 35 27.90 17.54 16.60
C ARG A 35 29.29 16.89 16.43
N GLU A 36 30.31 17.45 17.07
CA GLU A 36 31.72 17.03 16.99
C GLU A 36 32.08 15.94 18.00
N SER A 37 31.11 15.46 18.80
CA SER A 37 31.40 14.39 19.75
C SER A 37 31.84 13.13 18.98
N THR A 38 32.99 12.57 19.37
CA THR A 38 33.40 11.22 18.96
C THR A 38 32.47 10.16 19.54
N ASN A 39 31.76 10.51 20.61
CA ASN A 39 30.81 9.69 21.33
C ASN A 39 29.38 9.96 20.84
N GLU A 40 28.49 9.00 21.05
CA GLU A 40 27.08 9.07 20.62
C GLU A 40 26.24 10.06 21.44
N ILE A 41 26.82 10.67 22.47
CA ILE A 41 26.17 11.61 23.37
C ILE A 41 26.78 13.00 23.21
N PRO A 42 25.96 14.06 23.07
CA PRO A 42 26.44 15.43 23.07
C PRO A 42 27.10 15.79 24.40
N ASN A 43 28.27 16.45 24.37
CA ASN A 43 28.98 16.90 25.58
C ASN A 43 28.13 17.79 26.51
N ALA A 44 27.11 18.46 25.97
CA ALA A 44 26.22 19.33 26.74
C ALA A 44 25.09 18.58 27.47
N LEU A 45 24.87 17.29 27.18
CA LEU A 45 23.74 16.52 27.72
C LEU A 45 23.66 16.57 29.26
N PRO A 46 24.75 16.36 30.03
CA PRO A 46 24.69 16.44 31.49
C PRO A 46 24.17 17.79 32.00
N GLY A 47 24.57 18.89 31.37
CA GLY A 47 24.10 20.23 31.73
C GLY A 47 22.60 20.43 31.46
N PHE A 48 22.07 19.86 30.38
CA PHE A 48 20.63 19.87 30.11
C PHE A 48 19.84 19.05 31.13
N ILE A 49 20.35 17.87 31.50
CA ILE A 49 19.71 17.03 32.53
C ILE A 49 19.61 17.81 33.84
N HIS A 50 20.70 18.40 34.32
CA HIS A 50 20.69 19.22 35.54
C HIS A 50 19.73 20.41 35.44
N ALA A 51 19.63 21.07 34.28
CA ALA A 51 18.68 22.14 34.08
C ALA A 51 17.24 21.64 34.18
N PHE A 52 16.86 20.55 33.51
CA PHE A 52 15.50 20.01 33.57
C PHE A 52 15.11 19.54 34.98
N ILE A 53 16.06 18.96 35.73
CA ILE A 53 15.86 18.66 37.15
C ILE A 53 15.55 19.94 37.94
N SER A 54 16.26 21.05 37.69
CA SER A 54 16.00 22.32 38.39
C SER A 54 14.70 23.01 38.01
N TYR A 55 14.04 22.59 36.92
CA TYR A 55 12.73 23.09 36.49
C TYR A 55 11.58 22.18 36.95
N ASP A 56 11.82 21.27 37.90
CA ASP A 56 10.82 20.40 38.51
C ASP A 56 10.03 19.54 37.50
N TYR A 57 10.68 19.06 36.44
CA TYR A 57 10.09 18.02 35.58
C TYR A 57 10.04 16.67 36.32
N ASP A 58 8.88 16.02 36.33
CA ASP A 58 8.67 14.73 37.01
C ASP A 58 9.45 13.57 36.37
N LEU A 59 9.67 13.63 35.05
CA LEU A 59 10.35 12.59 34.28
C LEU A 59 11.12 13.20 33.10
N ILE A 60 12.38 12.81 32.94
CA ILE A 60 13.23 13.20 31.81
C ILE A 60 13.47 11.96 30.95
N ILE A 61 12.99 11.99 29.70
CA ILE A 61 13.20 10.91 28.72
C ILE A 61 14.31 11.34 27.75
N ILE A 62 15.31 10.47 27.58
CA ILE A 62 16.44 10.71 26.69
C ILE A 62 16.49 9.61 25.63
N GLU A 63 16.26 9.99 24.37
CA GLU A 63 16.46 9.11 23.22
C GLU A 63 17.85 9.33 22.62
N THR A 64 18.66 8.28 22.53
CA THR A 64 19.98 8.33 21.87
C THR A 64 19.84 8.21 20.35
N PRO A 65 20.85 8.63 19.55
CA PRO A 65 20.91 8.23 18.15
C PRO A 65 21.01 6.70 18.03
N GLY A 66 20.85 6.17 16.81
CA GLY A 66 21.05 4.74 16.56
C GLY A 66 22.44 4.30 16.99
N ILE A 67 22.49 3.47 18.04
CA ILE A 67 23.72 3.06 18.71
C ILE A 67 24.35 1.84 18.03
N GLY A 68 25.69 1.76 18.04
CA GLY A 68 26.42 0.56 17.66
C GLY A 68 26.33 -0.56 18.71
N GLN A 69 26.89 -1.72 18.39
CA GLN A 69 26.82 -2.91 19.26
C GLN A 69 27.56 -2.73 20.60
N GLY A 70 28.53 -1.81 20.68
CA GLY A 70 29.41 -1.64 21.84
C GLY A 70 29.14 -0.40 22.70
N ASP A 71 28.14 0.40 22.35
CA ASP A 71 27.96 1.74 22.91
C ASP A 71 27.10 1.72 24.18
N THR A 72 27.67 2.21 25.29
CA THR A 72 27.04 2.21 26.62
C THR A 72 27.07 3.58 27.30
N GLY A 73 27.42 4.64 26.55
CA GLY A 73 27.66 5.97 27.12
C GLY A 73 26.46 6.58 27.86
N ILE A 74 25.23 6.14 27.57
CA ILE A 74 24.01 6.70 28.18
C ILE A 74 23.77 6.15 29.58
N VAL A 75 24.27 4.94 29.86
CA VAL A 75 24.00 4.17 31.08
C VAL A 75 24.46 4.94 32.33
N THR A 76 25.54 5.72 32.23
CA THR A 76 26.07 6.48 33.37
C THR A 76 25.32 7.80 33.65
N LEU A 77 24.36 8.17 32.80
CA LEU A 77 23.63 9.44 32.87
C LEU A 77 22.13 9.26 33.16
N VAL A 78 21.63 8.03 33.28
CA VAL A 78 20.20 7.73 33.44
C VAL A 78 19.97 6.74 34.59
N ASP A 79 18.82 6.86 35.25
CA ASP A 79 18.41 5.95 36.34
C ASP A 79 17.82 4.63 35.83
N THR A 80 17.26 4.63 34.62
CA THR A 80 16.66 3.45 33.96
C THR A 80 17.03 3.44 32.48
N CYS A 81 17.49 2.30 31.98
CA CYS A 81 17.86 2.08 30.58
C CYS A 81 16.89 1.13 29.87
N LEU A 82 16.20 1.62 28.83
CA LEU A 82 15.37 0.84 27.91
C LEU A 82 16.12 0.62 26.60
N TYR A 83 16.48 -0.62 26.29
CA TYR A 83 17.08 -0.96 24.99
C TYR A 83 16.00 -1.36 23.98
N VAL A 84 15.96 -0.69 22.83
CA VAL A 84 15.00 -0.97 21.75
C VAL A 84 15.72 -1.62 20.57
N MET A 85 15.24 -2.78 20.14
CA MET A 85 15.79 -3.53 19.01
C MET A 85 14.68 -4.06 18.09
N THR A 86 15.05 -4.73 17.01
CA THR A 86 14.12 -5.45 16.12
C THR A 86 14.48 -6.93 16.08
N SER A 87 13.64 -7.78 15.50
CA SER A 87 13.93 -9.21 15.31
C SER A 87 15.06 -9.49 14.30
N GLU A 88 15.57 -8.47 13.60
CA GLU A 88 16.61 -8.60 12.57
C GLU A 88 18.01 -8.29 13.11
N TYR A 89 18.50 -9.06 14.08
CA TYR A 89 19.88 -8.92 14.62
C TYR A 89 20.86 -9.96 14.04
N GLY A 90 20.41 -10.79 13.11
CA GLY A 90 21.21 -11.87 12.51
C GLY A 90 21.16 -13.14 13.36
N ALA A 91 22.32 -13.77 13.60
CA ALA A 91 22.40 -14.98 14.41
C ALA A 91 22.31 -14.67 15.91
N GLY A 92 21.77 -15.60 16.71
CA GLY A 92 21.72 -15.45 18.18
C GLY A 92 23.07 -15.15 18.85
N THR A 93 24.19 -15.59 18.27
CA THR A 93 25.54 -15.27 18.75
C THR A 93 25.92 -13.79 18.63
N GLN A 94 25.18 -12.99 17.85
CA GLN A 94 25.37 -11.54 17.79
C GLN A 94 24.85 -10.86 19.06
N LEU A 95 23.91 -11.47 19.79
CA LEU A 95 23.40 -10.91 21.05
C LEU A 95 24.49 -10.85 22.12
N GLU A 96 25.44 -11.79 22.11
CA GLU A 96 26.59 -11.81 23.02
C GLU A 96 27.57 -10.65 22.80
N LYS A 97 27.47 -9.95 21.66
CA LYS A 97 28.29 -8.78 21.33
C LYS A 97 27.61 -7.45 21.65
N LEU A 98 26.35 -7.48 22.09
CA LEU A 98 25.59 -6.29 22.43
C LEU A 98 25.83 -5.92 23.89
N ASN A 99 26.87 -5.13 24.16
CA ASN A 99 27.23 -4.71 25.51
C ASN A 99 26.06 -4.03 26.25
N ILE A 100 25.19 -3.32 25.53
CA ILE A 100 24.03 -2.65 26.11
C ILE A 100 23.03 -3.60 26.77
N LEU A 101 22.98 -4.88 26.37
CA LEU A 101 22.11 -5.88 27.00
C LEU A 101 22.53 -6.21 28.44
N ASP A 102 23.80 -5.99 28.80
CA ASP A 102 24.27 -6.17 30.18
C ASP A 102 23.75 -5.07 31.13
N PHE A 103 23.43 -3.90 30.58
CA PHE A 103 23.03 -2.72 31.36
C PHE A 103 21.56 -2.34 31.21
N ALA A 104 20.83 -2.95 30.27
CA ALA A 104 19.44 -2.65 30.04
C ALA A 104 18.55 -3.18 31.19
N ASP A 105 17.78 -2.30 31.82
CA ASP A 105 16.75 -2.68 32.79
C ASP A 105 15.57 -3.36 32.10
N LEU A 106 15.25 -2.87 30.90
CA LEU A 106 14.15 -3.32 30.05
C LEU A 106 14.65 -3.46 28.61
N VAL A 107 14.11 -4.45 27.89
CA VAL A 107 14.34 -4.62 26.45
C VAL A 107 13.02 -4.63 25.70
N ALA A 108 12.91 -3.83 24.66
CA ALA A 108 11.78 -3.83 23.74
C ALA A 108 12.22 -4.35 22.37
N ILE A 109 11.65 -5.47 21.94
CA ILE A 109 11.76 -5.95 20.56
C ILE A 109 10.61 -5.33 19.79
N ASN A 110 10.86 -4.17 19.19
CA ASN A 110 9.89 -3.42 18.41
C ASN A 110 9.78 -3.98 16.98
N LYS A 111 8.68 -3.65 16.29
CA LYS A 111 8.28 -4.25 15.01
C LYS A 111 7.98 -5.74 15.13
N PHE A 112 7.32 -6.12 16.22
CA PHE A 112 7.04 -7.51 16.58
C PHE A 112 6.11 -8.23 15.59
N GLU A 113 5.46 -7.50 14.68
CA GLU A 113 4.70 -8.04 13.55
C GLU A 113 5.58 -8.70 12.47
N ARG A 114 6.90 -8.53 12.55
CA ARG A 114 7.83 -9.15 11.61
C ARG A 114 8.02 -10.64 11.88
N LYS A 115 8.35 -11.37 10.82
CA LYS A 115 8.70 -12.79 10.90
C LYS A 115 9.88 -13.02 11.84
N GLY A 116 9.82 -14.09 12.63
CA GLY A 116 10.89 -14.47 13.56
C GLY A 116 10.90 -13.69 14.87
N SER A 117 9.91 -12.82 15.12
CA SER A 117 9.84 -12.04 16.36
C SER A 117 9.62 -12.88 17.62
N GLU A 118 8.88 -13.98 17.54
CA GLU A 118 8.71 -14.91 18.67
C GLU A 118 10.02 -15.63 19.03
N ASP A 119 10.77 -16.07 18.02
CA ASP A 119 12.09 -16.69 18.22
C ASP A 119 13.07 -15.65 18.79
N ALA A 120 13.04 -14.43 18.25
CA ALA A 120 13.82 -13.30 18.75
C ALA A 120 13.54 -13.00 20.23
N LEU A 121 12.27 -13.02 20.64
CA LEU A 121 11.88 -12.84 22.03
C LEU A 121 12.54 -13.88 22.93
N ARG A 122 12.46 -15.16 22.55
CA ARG A 122 13.03 -16.26 23.33
C ARG A 122 14.55 -16.17 23.41
N GLU A 123 15.23 -15.84 22.31
CA GLU A 123 16.69 -15.71 22.27
C GLU A 123 17.18 -14.55 23.14
N VAL A 124 16.53 -13.38 23.04
CA VAL A 124 16.88 -12.20 23.85
C VAL A 124 16.57 -12.45 25.33
N GLN A 125 15.46 -13.08 25.67
CA GLN A 125 15.16 -13.48 27.06
C GLN A 125 16.24 -14.41 27.63
N LYS A 126 16.69 -15.42 26.88
CA LYS A 126 17.79 -16.30 27.28
C LYS A 126 19.12 -15.54 27.42
N GLN A 127 19.36 -14.54 26.59
CA GLN A 127 20.57 -13.72 26.71
C GLN A 127 20.53 -12.87 27.98
N ILE A 128 19.43 -12.15 28.23
CA ILE A 128 19.26 -11.33 29.44
C ILE A 128 19.35 -12.18 30.72
N GLN A 129 18.73 -13.37 30.72
CA GLN A 129 18.85 -14.31 31.84
C GLN A 129 20.31 -14.69 32.11
N ARG A 130 21.09 -14.97 31.06
CA ARG A 130 22.52 -15.31 31.17
C ARG A 130 23.33 -14.12 31.68
N ASN A 131 23.13 -12.93 31.12
CA ASN A 131 23.85 -11.71 31.51
C ASN A 131 23.59 -11.34 32.98
N ARG A 132 22.38 -11.62 33.50
CA ARG A 132 22.01 -11.39 34.90
C ARG A 132 22.31 -12.56 35.84
N GLU A 133 22.82 -13.68 35.32
CA GLU A 133 23.05 -14.93 36.05
C GLU A 133 21.80 -15.49 36.77
N GLN A 134 20.60 -15.16 36.27
CA GLN A 134 19.30 -15.52 36.88
C GLN A 134 18.79 -16.88 36.40
N PHE A 135 19.65 -17.91 36.45
CA PHE A 135 19.36 -19.26 35.94
C PHE A 135 18.22 -19.98 36.67
N ASN A 136 17.87 -19.52 37.87
CA ASN A 136 16.78 -20.04 38.69
C ASN A 136 15.40 -19.44 38.35
N GLN A 137 15.33 -18.40 37.50
CA GLN A 137 14.08 -17.77 37.07
C GLN A 137 13.67 -18.26 35.68
N SER A 138 12.38 -18.18 35.34
CA SER A 138 11.92 -18.48 33.97
C SER A 138 12.37 -17.39 33.01
N ILE A 139 12.72 -17.76 31.78
CA ILE A 139 13.05 -16.79 30.72
C ILE A 139 11.88 -15.82 30.43
N GLU A 140 10.63 -16.27 30.64
CA GLU A 140 9.44 -15.45 30.44
C GLU A 140 9.29 -14.33 31.48
N SER A 141 9.99 -14.45 32.61
CA SER A 141 10.02 -13.41 33.66
C SER A 141 11.06 -12.32 33.40
N MET A 142 11.95 -12.52 32.42
CA MET A 142 12.93 -11.51 32.04
C MET A 142 12.20 -10.28 31.46
N PRO A 143 12.68 -9.05 31.71
CA PRO A 143 12.02 -7.81 31.29
C PRO A 143 12.23 -7.52 29.80
N VAL A 144 11.81 -8.46 28.94
CA VAL A 144 11.90 -8.40 27.48
C VAL A 144 10.49 -8.43 26.91
N PHE A 145 10.15 -7.42 26.12
CA PHE A 145 8.80 -7.20 25.62
C PHE A 145 8.79 -7.14 24.09
N GLY A 146 7.96 -7.96 23.45
CA GLY A 146 7.61 -7.79 22.05
C GLY A 146 6.61 -6.64 21.90
N THR A 147 6.94 -5.63 21.09
CA THR A 147 6.15 -4.39 20.94
C THR A 147 5.92 -4.04 19.47
N ASN A 148 4.79 -3.40 19.17
CA ASN A 148 4.52 -2.82 17.86
C ASN A 148 4.07 -1.37 18.00
N ALA A 149 5.03 -0.45 17.99
CA ALA A 149 4.75 0.99 18.11
C ALA A 149 3.97 1.58 16.92
N ALA A 150 3.87 0.88 15.78
CA ALA A 150 3.08 1.32 14.64
C ALA A 150 1.59 1.00 14.79
N GLN A 151 1.23 0.10 15.70
CA GLN A 151 -0.15 -0.26 15.99
C GLN A 151 -0.70 0.62 17.14
N MET A 152 -1.81 1.29 16.89
CA MET A 152 -2.52 2.02 17.94
C MET A 152 -3.03 1.03 19.00
N ASN A 153 -2.81 1.37 20.28
CA ASN A 153 -3.20 0.54 21.44
C ASN A 153 -2.59 -0.88 21.41
N ASP A 154 -1.30 -0.98 21.09
CA ASP A 154 -0.55 -2.24 21.09
C ASP A 154 -0.47 -2.91 22.48
N ALA A 155 -0.63 -4.23 22.48
CA ALA A 155 -0.51 -5.11 23.64
C ALA A 155 0.82 -4.97 24.36
N GLY A 156 1.87 -5.05 23.56
CA GLY A 156 3.24 -5.17 23.99
C GLY A 156 3.70 -3.88 24.62
N LEU A 157 3.40 -2.77 23.94
CA LEU A 157 3.67 -1.43 24.43
C LEU A 157 2.96 -1.16 25.75
N ASN A 158 1.71 -1.59 25.90
CA ASN A 158 0.97 -1.47 27.16
C ASN A 158 1.60 -2.29 28.29
N LYS A 159 2.11 -3.50 28.01
CA LYS A 159 2.83 -4.33 28.99
C LYS A 159 4.16 -3.69 29.38
N LEU A 160 4.93 -3.20 28.40
CA LEU A 160 6.19 -2.50 28.62
C LEU A 160 5.97 -1.24 29.48
N TYR A 161 4.97 -0.42 29.13
CA TYR A 161 4.62 0.78 29.87
C TYR A 161 4.32 0.49 31.34
N ARG A 162 3.49 -0.52 31.64
CA ARG A 162 3.17 -0.88 33.03
C ARG A 162 4.43 -1.27 33.82
N HIS A 163 5.30 -2.09 33.22
CA HIS A 163 6.54 -2.51 33.87
C HIS A 163 7.51 -1.35 34.10
N LEU A 164 7.66 -0.47 33.09
CA LEU A 164 8.47 0.74 33.19
C LEU A 164 7.91 1.68 34.26
N TYR A 165 6.61 1.89 34.30
CA TYR A 165 5.96 2.72 35.31
C TYR A 165 6.18 2.18 36.73
N ASP A 166 5.98 0.88 36.95
CA ASP A 166 6.24 0.25 38.26
C ASP A 166 7.70 0.36 38.68
N LEU A 167 8.64 0.27 37.72
CA LEU A 167 10.07 0.47 37.96
C LEU A 167 10.37 1.92 38.38
N LEU A 168 9.84 2.90 37.64
CA LEU A 168 10.05 4.32 37.93
C LEU A 168 9.41 4.75 39.26
N VAL A 169 8.23 4.22 39.61
CA VAL A 169 7.60 4.46 40.91
C VAL A 169 8.47 3.93 42.06
N LYS A 170 9.11 2.76 41.89
CA LYS A 170 10.07 2.25 42.89
C LYS A 170 11.32 3.13 43.01
N GLN A 171 11.66 3.88 41.96
CA GLN A 171 12.78 4.82 41.93
C GLN A 171 12.40 6.23 42.42
N GLY A 172 11.13 6.47 42.81
CA GLY A 172 10.69 7.72 43.41
C GLY A 172 9.75 8.57 42.55
N LEU A 173 9.34 8.10 41.37
CA LEU A 173 8.29 8.76 40.59
C LEU A 173 6.96 8.72 41.38
N ALA A 174 6.25 9.85 41.43
CA ALA A 174 4.96 9.94 42.11
C ALA A 174 3.95 8.95 41.50
N ARG A 175 3.28 8.18 42.37
CA ARG A 175 2.27 7.23 41.93
C ARG A 175 0.95 7.94 41.67
N HIS A 176 0.56 7.96 40.41
CA HIS A 176 -0.78 8.32 39.95
C HIS A 176 -1.64 7.08 39.68
N ASP A 177 -2.95 7.26 39.69
CA ASP A 177 -3.91 6.24 39.27
C ASP A 177 -3.61 5.85 37.82
N ASN A 178 -3.19 4.61 37.61
CA ASN A 178 -2.85 4.12 36.28
C ASN A 178 -4.16 3.85 35.50
N PRO A 179 -4.49 4.64 34.47
CA PRO A 179 -5.76 4.48 33.74
C PRO A 179 -5.77 3.23 32.83
N MET A 180 -4.62 2.56 32.66
CA MET A 180 -4.49 1.41 31.75
C MET A 180 -4.95 0.12 32.43
N SER A 181 -6.27 -0.11 32.46
CA SER A 181 -6.88 -1.38 32.86
C SER A 181 -6.30 -2.58 32.07
N ASP A 182 -6.49 -3.80 32.58
CA ASP A 182 -6.24 -5.06 31.84
C ASP A 182 -7.21 -5.24 30.66
N SER A 183 -7.35 -4.22 29.82
CA SER A 183 -8.18 -4.25 28.64
C SER A 183 -7.67 -5.39 27.76
N LYS A 184 -8.58 -6.30 27.39
CA LYS A 184 -8.29 -7.39 26.47
C LYS A 184 -7.66 -6.79 25.21
N VAL A 185 -6.38 -7.08 25.04
CA VAL A 185 -5.61 -6.75 23.86
C VAL A 185 -6.32 -7.31 22.64
N GLN A 186 -6.67 -6.46 21.68
CA GLN A 186 -7.01 -6.89 20.33
C GLN A 186 -5.74 -6.85 19.48
N THR A 187 -5.13 -8.01 19.26
CA THR A 187 -4.16 -8.17 18.17
C THR A 187 -4.94 -8.10 16.87
N SER A 188 -4.79 -7.00 16.12
CA SER A 188 -5.34 -6.92 14.78
C SER A 188 -4.51 -7.79 13.84
N PRO A 189 -5.14 -8.65 13.02
CA PRO A 189 -4.39 -9.41 12.02
C PRO A 189 -3.71 -8.46 11.03
N PRO A 190 -2.57 -8.85 10.44
CA PRO A 190 -1.91 -8.03 9.43
C PRO A 190 -2.82 -7.84 8.21
N LEU A 191 -2.78 -6.66 7.58
CA LEU A 191 -3.58 -6.36 6.39
C LEU A 191 -3.28 -7.32 5.22
N ILE A 192 -2.01 -7.76 5.11
CA ILE A 192 -1.55 -8.72 4.11
C ILE A 192 -0.89 -9.90 4.85
N GLU A 193 -1.42 -11.10 4.63
CA GLU A 193 -0.86 -12.33 5.19
C GLU A 193 0.58 -12.58 4.68
N GLU A 194 1.43 -13.19 5.51
CA GLU A 194 2.85 -13.42 5.19
C GLU A 194 3.05 -14.17 3.87
N LYS A 195 2.25 -15.22 3.61
CA LYS A 195 2.33 -16.00 2.38
C LYS A 195 1.99 -15.20 1.11
N ARG A 196 1.38 -14.02 1.24
CA ARG A 196 1.00 -13.13 0.13
C ARG A 196 1.91 -11.93 -0.04
N GLN A 197 2.99 -11.79 0.73
CA GLN A 197 3.89 -10.62 0.64
C GLN A 197 4.46 -10.38 -0.78
N ARG A 198 4.56 -11.41 -1.61
CA ARG A 198 5.11 -11.33 -2.99
C ARG A 198 4.04 -11.24 -4.09
N TYR A 199 2.78 -10.94 -3.74
CA TYR A 199 1.67 -10.92 -4.69
C TYR A 199 1.88 -10.04 -5.93
N LEU A 200 2.54 -8.88 -5.82
CA LEU A 200 2.85 -8.03 -6.98
C LEU A 200 3.86 -8.71 -7.93
N GLY A 201 4.79 -9.49 -7.40
CA GLY A 201 5.70 -10.31 -8.19
C GLY A 201 4.97 -11.43 -8.91
N GLU A 202 4.00 -12.08 -8.25
CA GLU A 202 3.12 -13.08 -8.85
C GLU A 202 2.31 -12.48 -10.01
N ILE A 203 1.68 -11.31 -9.81
CA ILE A 203 0.93 -10.59 -10.85
C ILE A 203 1.83 -10.26 -12.05
N ALA A 204 3.02 -9.72 -11.81
CA ALA A 204 3.96 -9.39 -12.88
C ALA A 204 4.41 -10.63 -13.66
N SER A 205 4.65 -11.75 -12.98
CA SER A 205 4.98 -13.03 -13.62
C SER A 205 3.82 -13.55 -14.46
N SER A 206 2.59 -13.54 -13.94
CA SER A 206 1.40 -13.98 -14.70
C SER A 206 1.17 -13.16 -15.97
N ILE A 207 1.39 -11.85 -15.94
CA ILE A 207 1.28 -11.00 -17.14
C ILE A 207 2.35 -11.36 -18.17
N ARG A 208 3.61 -11.52 -17.75
CA ARG A 208 4.71 -11.91 -18.68
C ARG A 208 4.48 -13.29 -19.29
N GLU A 209 4.01 -14.24 -18.48
CA GLU A 209 3.66 -15.58 -18.92
C GLU A 209 2.53 -15.54 -19.95
N TYR A 210 1.51 -14.69 -19.75
CA TYR A 210 0.44 -14.48 -20.72
C TYR A 210 0.96 -13.95 -22.07
N HIS A 211 1.83 -12.95 -22.06
CA HIS A 211 2.43 -12.43 -23.31
C HIS A 211 3.29 -13.48 -24.03
N HIS A 212 4.10 -14.23 -23.28
CA HIS A 212 4.90 -15.31 -23.85
C HIS A 212 4.01 -16.42 -24.44
N GLN A 213 2.91 -16.77 -23.76
CA GLN A 213 1.92 -17.70 -24.28
C GLN A 213 1.28 -17.17 -25.56
N ALA A 214 0.90 -15.89 -25.61
CA ALA A 214 0.34 -15.28 -26.82
C ALA A 214 1.30 -15.35 -28.01
N GLU A 215 2.59 -15.10 -27.80
CA GLU A 215 3.63 -15.23 -28.83
C GLU A 215 3.77 -16.67 -29.32
N GLN A 216 3.92 -17.63 -28.40
CA GLN A 216 4.06 -19.05 -28.73
C GLN A 216 2.87 -19.60 -29.50
N GLN A 217 1.65 -19.30 -29.03
CA GLN A 217 0.41 -19.76 -29.65
C GLN A 217 0.21 -19.13 -31.03
N SER A 218 0.50 -17.83 -31.17
CA SER A 218 0.40 -17.14 -32.45
C SER A 218 1.39 -17.68 -33.49
N GLN A 219 2.63 -17.98 -33.08
CA GLN A 219 3.62 -18.59 -33.97
C GLN A 219 3.22 -20.00 -34.39
N ALA A 220 2.67 -20.82 -33.47
CA ALA A 220 2.17 -22.15 -33.80
C ALA A 220 1.00 -22.09 -34.82
N VAL A 221 0.05 -21.18 -34.62
CA VAL A 221 -1.07 -20.95 -35.55
C VAL A 221 -0.58 -20.49 -36.93
N ARG A 222 0.37 -19.55 -36.97
CA ARG A 222 1.02 -19.08 -38.21
C ARG A 222 1.68 -20.23 -38.97
N ASN A 223 2.50 -21.02 -38.27
CA ASN A 223 3.17 -22.17 -38.88
C ASN A 223 2.17 -23.19 -39.42
N LEU A 224 1.10 -23.48 -38.66
CA LEU A 224 0.05 -24.39 -39.11
C LEU A 224 -0.61 -23.88 -40.40
N GLN A 225 -0.93 -22.59 -40.48
CA GLN A 225 -1.46 -21.98 -41.70
C GLN A 225 -0.50 -22.21 -42.87
N TYR A 226 0.79 -21.88 -42.71
CA TYR A 226 1.79 -22.05 -43.78
C TYR A 226 1.93 -23.51 -44.24
N TYR A 227 1.95 -24.46 -43.31
CA TYR A 227 2.07 -25.88 -43.64
C TYR A 227 0.83 -26.39 -44.38
N THR A 228 -0.37 -26.02 -43.92
CA THR A 228 -1.62 -26.41 -44.57
C THR A 228 -1.77 -25.76 -45.95
N SER A 229 -1.43 -24.48 -46.11
CA SER A 229 -1.40 -23.81 -47.41
C SER A 229 -0.41 -24.49 -48.37
N THR A 230 0.79 -24.80 -47.92
CA THR A 230 1.79 -25.53 -48.72
C THR A 230 1.26 -26.90 -49.16
N ARG A 231 0.60 -27.65 -48.25
CA ARG A 231 -0.01 -28.95 -48.56
C ARG A 231 -1.07 -28.83 -49.67
N SER A 232 -1.85 -27.76 -49.67
CA SER A 232 -2.89 -27.52 -50.68
C SER A 232 -2.34 -27.28 -52.09
N HIS A 233 -1.11 -26.77 -52.20
CA HIS A 233 -0.42 -26.56 -53.47
C HIS A 233 0.31 -27.80 -54.02
N LEU A 234 0.32 -28.91 -53.27
CA LEU A 234 0.92 -30.19 -53.67
C LEU A 234 -0.13 -31.32 -53.77
N PRO A 235 -1.21 -31.14 -54.55
CA PRO A 235 -2.28 -32.14 -54.64
C PRO A 235 -1.76 -33.45 -55.23
N GLY A 236 -2.13 -34.58 -54.62
CA GLY A 236 -1.77 -35.92 -55.10
C GLY A 236 -0.31 -36.34 -54.82
N GLN A 237 0.52 -35.48 -54.25
CA GLN A 237 1.88 -35.83 -53.85
C GLN A 237 1.91 -36.42 -52.44
N ASN A 238 2.76 -37.43 -52.22
CA ASN A 238 2.99 -37.98 -50.88
C ASN A 238 4.02 -37.09 -50.14
N THR A 239 3.58 -36.39 -49.08
CA THR A 239 4.43 -35.46 -48.32
C THR A 239 4.44 -35.79 -46.81
N PRO A 240 4.98 -36.96 -46.41
CA PRO A 240 4.88 -37.45 -45.03
C PRO A 240 5.58 -36.56 -44.01
N ALA A 241 6.65 -35.86 -44.40
CA ALA A 241 7.32 -34.89 -43.54
C ALA A 241 6.43 -33.67 -43.23
N LEU A 242 5.68 -33.19 -44.23
CA LEU A 242 4.76 -32.06 -44.07
C LEU A 242 3.54 -32.45 -43.26
N ASP A 243 2.98 -33.64 -43.48
CA ASP A 243 1.86 -34.16 -42.69
C ASP A 243 2.25 -34.33 -41.21
N LYS A 244 3.49 -34.77 -40.94
CA LYS A 244 4.05 -34.83 -39.58
C LYS A 244 4.17 -33.44 -38.95
N LEU A 245 4.66 -32.43 -39.69
CA LEU A 245 4.73 -31.05 -39.19
C LEU A 245 3.35 -30.49 -38.85
N ILE A 246 2.35 -30.70 -39.71
CA ILE A 246 0.96 -30.28 -39.47
C ILE A 246 0.42 -30.91 -38.19
N ASN A 247 0.51 -32.23 -38.06
CA ASN A 247 0.00 -32.95 -36.89
C ASN A 247 0.68 -32.50 -35.59
N ASN A 248 2.00 -32.32 -35.62
CA ASN A 248 2.76 -31.85 -34.45
C ASN A 248 2.37 -30.42 -34.08
N THR A 249 2.26 -29.51 -35.04
CA THR A 249 1.90 -28.11 -34.77
C THR A 249 0.46 -27.97 -34.28
N GLN A 250 -0.48 -28.79 -34.78
CA GLN A 250 -1.85 -28.82 -34.28
C GLN A 250 -1.93 -29.17 -32.78
N GLN A 251 -1.06 -30.07 -32.30
CA GLN A 251 -1.00 -30.46 -30.89
C GLN A 251 -0.41 -29.37 -29.97
N LEU A 252 0.35 -28.42 -30.52
CA LEU A 252 0.92 -27.30 -29.76
C LEU A 252 -0.08 -26.17 -29.51
N ILE A 253 -1.19 -26.12 -30.26
CA ILE A 253 -2.17 -25.05 -30.18
C ILE A 253 -3.21 -25.41 -29.11
N ASN A 254 -3.34 -24.54 -28.11
CA ASN A 254 -4.27 -24.73 -27.01
C ASN A 254 -5.74 -24.66 -27.49
N PRO A 255 -6.67 -25.39 -26.84
CA PRO A 255 -8.09 -25.32 -27.16
C PRO A 255 -8.65 -23.90 -27.14
N ASP A 256 -8.26 -23.08 -26.16
CA ASP A 256 -8.71 -21.70 -26.02
C ASP A 256 -8.30 -20.82 -27.22
N SER A 257 -7.10 -21.01 -27.76
CA SER A 257 -6.62 -20.33 -28.96
C SER A 257 -7.48 -20.68 -30.19
N ASN A 258 -7.82 -21.96 -30.35
CA ASN A 258 -8.72 -22.42 -31.41
C ASN A 258 -10.15 -21.89 -31.20
N GLN A 259 -10.61 -21.80 -29.95
CA GLN A 259 -11.90 -21.22 -29.62
C GLN A 259 -11.94 -19.72 -29.95
N LEU A 260 -10.89 -18.95 -29.63
CA LEU A 260 -10.78 -17.54 -29.99
C LEU A 260 -10.89 -17.34 -31.51
N LEU A 261 -10.09 -18.08 -32.29
CA LEU A 261 -10.12 -17.99 -33.75
C LEU A 261 -11.48 -18.40 -34.34
N SER A 262 -12.07 -19.50 -33.87
CA SER A 262 -13.39 -19.94 -34.35
C SER A 262 -14.51 -18.97 -33.98
N SER A 263 -14.44 -18.36 -32.79
CA SER A 263 -15.39 -17.35 -32.35
C SER A 263 -15.29 -16.06 -33.18
N TRP A 264 -14.09 -15.71 -33.63
CA TRP A 264 -13.85 -14.58 -34.53
C TRP A 264 -14.53 -14.80 -35.89
N TYR A 265 -14.30 -15.95 -36.54
CA TYR A 265 -14.92 -16.22 -37.84
C TYR A 265 -16.45 -16.29 -37.75
N LYS A 266 -17.00 -16.90 -36.69
CA LYS A 266 -18.45 -16.88 -36.43
C LYS A 266 -18.99 -15.46 -36.21
N ALA A 267 -18.21 -14.58 -35.58
CA ALA A 267 -18.63 -13.20 -35.36
C ALA A 267 -18.64 -12.39 -36.66
N LEU A 268 -17.66 -12.60 -37.55
CA LEU A 268 -17.65 -11.99 -38.89
C LEU A 268 -18.86 -12.42 -39.73
N GLU A 269 -19.29 -13.68 -39.63
CA GLU A 269 -20.51 -14.16 -40.29
C GLU A 269 -21.79 -13.50 -39.74
N TYR A 270 -21.80 -13.09 -38.46
CA TYR A 270 -22.96 -12.47 -37.81
C TYR A 270 -22.99 -10.93 -37.94
N GLU A 271 -21.84 -10.27 -38.07
CA GLU A 271 -21.74 -8.82 -38.27
C GLU A 271 -22.04 -8.37 -39.73
N HIS A 272 -22.24 -9.34 -40.65
CA HIS A 272 -22.85 -9.16 -41.99
C HIS A 272 -24.19 -9.93 -42.15
N PRO A 273 -25.27 -9.60 -41.42
CA PRO A 273 -26.53 -10.30 -41.59
C PRO A 273 -27.25 -9.85 -42.88
N PRO A 274 -27.94 -10.76 -43.62
CA PRO A 274 -28.94 -10.34 -44.60
C PRO A 274 -30.06 -9.55 -43.90
N PRO A 275 -30.75 -8.63 -44.58
CA PRO A 275 -31.71 -7.74 -43.94
C PRO A 275 -32.99 -8.52 -43.61
N VAL A 276 -33.14 -9.05 -42.38
CA VAL A 276 -34.44 -9.59 -41.95
C VAL A 276 -34.70 -9.38 -40.45
N ASN A 277 -35.76 -8.59 -40.21
CA ASN A 277 -36.75 -8.69 -39.13
C ASN A 277 -36.46 -9.73 -38.03
N SER A 278 -35.72 -9.33 -36.99
CA SER A 278 -35.81 -9.99 -35.69
C SER A 278 -35.94 -8.95 -34.59
N ARG A 279 -36.96 -9.16 -33.75
CA ARG A 279 -37.38 -8.28 -32.65
C ARG A 279 -36.37 -8.35 -31.50
N VAL A 280 -35.18 -7.77 -31.69
CA VAL A 280 -34.24 -7.48 -30.59
C VAL A 280 -33.92 -5.99 -30.66
N THR A 281 -34.73 -5.19 -29.97
CA THR A 281 -34.80 -3.73 -30.14
C THR A 281 -33.66 -2.92 -29.49
N ASP A 282 -32.64 -3.54 -28.90
CA ASP A 282 -31.63 -2.81 -28.11
C ASP A 282 -30.15 -3.10 -28.48
N LEU A 283 -29.87 -3.70 -29.63
CA LEU A 283 -28.48 -3.78 -30.10
C LEU A 283 -28.08 -2.45 -30.77
N PRO A 284 -27.00 -1.79 -30.32
CA PRO A 284 -26.56 -0.53 -30.93
C PRO A 284 -26.15 -0.77 -32.39
N GLU A 285 -26.62 0.11 -33.29
CA GLU A 285 -26.26 0.06 -34.71
C GLU A 285 -24.73 -0.05 -34.90
N PRO A 286 -24.24 -0.97 -35.73
CA PRO A 286 -22.80 -1.27 -35.84
C PRO A 286 -22.00 -0.18 -36.56
N SER A 287 -22.67 0.73 -37.25
CA SER A 287 -22.06 1.83 -38.01
C SER A 287 -22.91 3.10 -37.92
N PHE A 288 -22.37 4.23 -38.37
CA PHE A 288 -23.09 5.48 -38.54
C PHE A 288 -22.73 6.12 -39.88
N LYS A 289 -23.70 6.81 -40.49
CA LYS A 289 -23.53 7.48 -41.78
C LYS A 289 -23.13 8.93 -41.59
N THR A 290 -22.09 9.38 -42.30
CA THR A 290 -21.67 10.78 -42.30
C THR A 290 -22.61 11.64 -43.17
N LEU A 291 -22.47 12.97 -43.07
CA LEU A 291 -23.17 13.92 -43.95
C LEU A 291 -22.85 13.72 -45.44
N SER A 292 -21.64 13.26 -45.78
CA SER A 292 -21.24 12.91 -47.15
C SER A 292 -21.74 11.54 -47.61
N GLY A 293 -22.41 10.79 -46.73
CA GLY A 293 -22.98 9.49 -47.01
C GLY A 293 -22.05 8.30 -46.80
N LEU A 294 -20.84 8.52 -46.26
CA LEU A 294 -19.91 7.44 -45.92
C LEU A 294 -20.42 6.67 -44.70
N ASN A 295 -20.37 5.34 -44.75
CA ASN A 295 -20.70 4.51 -43.59
C ASN A 295 -19.43 4.22 -42.78
N ILE A 296 -19.40 4.65 -41.51
CA ILE A 296 -18.26 4.46 -40.60
C ILE A 296 -18.62 3.41 -39.55
N PRO A 297 -17.86 2.31 -39.41
CA PRO A 297 -18.09 1.33 -38.36
C PRO A 297 -17.75 1.92 -36.99
N LYS A 298 -18.52 1.57 -35.96
CA LYS A 298 -18.22 1.97 -34.58
C LYS A 298 -16.99 1.25 -34.01
N VAL A 299 -16.73 0.04 -34.51
CA VAL A 299 -15.54 -0.75 -34.20
C VAL A 299 -14.94 -1.18 -35.52
N ALA A 300 -13.74 -0.70 -35.84
CA ALA A 300 -13.00 -1.14 -37.02
C ALA A 300 -12.24 -2.42 -36.67
N LEU A 301 -12.44 -3.46 -37.49
CA LEU A 301 -11.82 -4.77 -37.31
C LEU A 301 -10.58 -4.90 -38.22
N PRO A 302 -9.51 -5.59 -37.80
CA PRO A 302 -8.36 -5.81 -38.66
C PRO A 302 -8.67 -6.75 -39.83
N GLU A 303 -8.04 -6.50 -40.97
CA GLU A 303 -8.12 -7.32 -42.18
C GLU A 303 -6.91 -8.27 -42.29
N TYR A 304 -6.53 -8.93 -41.18
CA TYR A 304 -5.38 -9.83 -41.18
C TYR A 304 -5.65 -11.10 -42.01
N HIS A 305 -4.72 -11.41 -42.91
CA HIS A 305 -4.69 -12.68 -43.64
C HIS A 305 -3.83 -13.75 -42.94
N ASP A 306 -2.88 -13.33 -42.10
CA ASP A 306 -2.13 -14.24 -41.23
C ASP A 306 -2.92 -14.54 -39.96
N ARG A 307 -3.17 -15.83 -39.70
CA ARG A 307 -3.90 -16.31 -38.53
C ARG A 307 -3.09 -16.15 -37.24
N GLY A 308 -1.75 -16.09 -37.34
CA GLY A 308 -0.89 -15.77 -36.21
C GLY A 308 -1.07 -14.32 -35.74
N ASP A 309 -1.03 -13.37 -36.67
CA ASP A 309 -1.27 -11.95 -36.40
C ASP A 309 -2.68 -11.73 -35.83
N LEU A 310 -3.69 -12.40 -36.41
CA LEU A 310 -5.05 -12.38 -35.88
C LEU A 310 -5.13 -12.92 -34.44
N LEU A 311 -4.48 -14.05 -34.14
CA LEU A 311 -4.48 -14.60 -32.79
C LEU A 311 -3.75 -13.67 -31.81
N THR A 312 -2.63 -13.07 -32.23
CA THR A 312 -1.91 -12.07 -31.42
C THR A 312 -2.84 -10.93 -31.04
N TRP A 313 -3.56 -10.37 -32.02
CA TRP A 313 -4.51 -9.30 -31.78
C TRP A 313 -5.68 -9.74 -30.88
N LEU A 314 -6.26 -10.93 -31.10
CA LEU A 314 -7.35 -11.46 -30.27
C LEU A 314 -6.94 -11.70 -28.81
N MET A 315 -5.67 -12.06 -28.57
CA MET A 315 -5.16 -12.29 -27.22
C MET A 315 -4.73 -10.99 -26.53
N LEU A 316 -4.17 -10.02 -27.25
CA LEU A 316 -3.59 -8.82 -26.63
C LEU A 316 -4.51 -7.60 -26.67
N GLU A 317 -5.30 -7.43 -27.72
CA GLU A 317 -5.98 -6.17 -28.05
C GLU A 317 -7.39 -6.38 -28.62
N ASN A 318 -8.03 -7.47 -28.22
CA ASN A 318 -9.35 -7.89 -28.71
C ASN A 318 -10.38 -6.74 -28.78
N ARG A 319 -11.43 -6.95 -29.59
CA ARG A 319 -12.54 -5.99 -29.71
C ARG A 319 -13.13 -5.61 -28.34
N PRO A 320 -13.69 -4.40 -28.19
CA PRO A 320 -14.27 -3.94 -26.94
C PRO A 320 -15.29 -4.93 -26.36
N GLY A 321 -15.27 -5.11 -25.03
CA GLY A 321 -16.15 -6.04 -24.32
C GLY A 321 -15.71 -7.50 -24.34
N TYR A 322 -14.50 -7.79 -24.81
CA TYR A 322 -13.90 -9.12 -24.81
C TYR A 322 -12.52 -9.07 -24.15
N PHE A 323 -12.15 -10.13 -23.43
CA PHE A 323 -10.83 -10.24 -22.80
C PHE A 323 -9.70 -10.04 -23.84
N PRO A 324 -8.62 -9.31 -23.51
CA PRO A 324 -8.28 -8.73 -22.20
C PRO A 324 -8.88 -7.33 -21.93
N TYR A 325 -9.88 -6.92 -22.70
CA TYR A 325 -10.62 -5.66 -22.57
C TYR A 325 -9.79 -4.41 -22.83
N THR A 326 -8.67 -4.55 -23.56
CA THR A 326 -7.76 -3.46 -23.92
C THR A 326 -8.48 -2.30 -24.60
N ALA A 327 -9.41 -2.59 -25.51
CA ALA A 327 -10.19 -1.59 -26.23
C ALA A 327 -11.45 -1.11 -25.46
N GLY A 328 -11.67 -1.59 -24.24
CA GLY A 328 -12.78 -1.23 -23.37
C GLY A 328 -13.53 -2.43 -22.81
N VAL A 329 -14.09 -2.27 -21.60
CA VAL A 329 -14.82 -3.33 -20.88
C VAL A 329 -16.23 -3.59 -21.43
N TYR A 330 -16.76 -2.66 -22.25
CA TYR A 330 -18.07 -2.79 -22.87
C TYR A 330 -17.94 -2.86 -24.39
N LYS A 331 -18.88 -3.58 -25.03
CA LYS A 331 -18.90 -3.75 -26.49
C LYS A 331 -19.07 -2.43 -27.24
N PHE A 332 -19.91 -1.55 -26.70
CA PHE A 332 -20.17 -0.23 -27.25
C PHE A 332 -20.36 0.79 -26.13
N LYS A 333 -20.14 2.07 -26.44
CA LYS A 333 -20.47 3.18 -25.53
C LYS A 333 -21.99 3.25 -25.31
N ARG A 334 -22.41 3.68 -24.11
CA ARG A 334 -23.83 3.95 -23.81
C ARG A 334 -24.32 5.12 -24.67
N LYS A 335 -25.55 5.04 -25.17
CA LYS A 335 -26.21 6.11 -25.93
C LYS A 335 -26.88 7.17 -25.04
N ASN A 336 -27.38 6.75 -23.87
CA ASN A 336 -28.28 7.56 -23.04
C ASN A 336 -27.57 8.19 -21.83
N GLU A 337 -26.27 7.95 -21.66
CA GLU A 337 -25.51 8.43 -20.52
C GLU A 337 -24.11 8.83 -21.00
N GLU A 338 -23.92 10.13 -21.18
CA GLU A 338 -22.59 10.69 -21.40
C GLU A 338 -21.71 10.41 -20.18
N PRO A 339 -20.42 10.06 -20.36
CA PRO A 339 -19.53 9.77 -19.24
C PRO A 339 -19.21 11.00 -18.40
N THR A 340 -19.56 12.20 -18.89
CA THR A 340 -19.36 13.49 -18.23
C THR A 340 -19.85 13.43 -16.78
N ARG A 341 -18.91 13.66 -15.86
CA ARG A 341 -19.17 13.77 -14.44
C ARG A 341 -18.67 15.13 -14.00
N MET A 342 -19.61 16.01 -13.64
CA MET A 342 -19.26 17.40 -13.37
C MET A 342 -18.77 17.55 -11.94
N PHE A 343 -17.54 18.04 -11.81
CA PHE A 343 -16.87 18.31 -10.54
C PHE A 343 -17.31 19.67 -10.01
N ALA A 344 -17.80 19.72 -8.76
CA ALA A 344 -18.15 20.96 -8.08
C ALA A 344 -17.96 20.85 -6.57
N GLY A 345 -17.63 21.96 -5.95
CA GLY A 345 -17.45 22.09 -4.51
C GLY A 345 -16.80 23.43 -4.23
N GLU A 346 -17.56 24.35 -3.64
CA GLU A 346 -17.07 25.69 -3.36
C GLU A 346 -17.98 26.37 -2.32
N GLY A 347 -17.40 26.90 -1.24
CA GLY A 347 -18.14 27.55 -0.16
C GLY A 347 -18.92 26.57 0.70
N ASP A 348 -20.16 26.92 1.03
CA ASP A 348 -21.04 26.08 1.85
C ASP A 348 -21.82 25.04 1.02
N ALA A 349 -22.52 24.15 1.75
CA ALA A 349 -23.39 23.14 1.17
C ALA A 349 -24.43 23.76 0.21
N PHE A 350 -25.02 24.90 0.58
CA PHE A 350 -26.04 25.59 -0.21
C PHE A 350 -25.51 26.04 -1.57
N ARG A 351 -24.33 26.66 -1.61
CA ARG A 351 -23.73 27.14 -2.87
C ARG A 351 -23.35 25.99 -3.78
N THR A 352 -22.80 24.93 -3.22
CA THR A 352 -22.44 23.74 -3.99
C THR A 352 -23.69 23.02 -4.52
N ASN A 353 -24.76 22.92 -3.73
CA ASN A 353 -26.04 22.38 -4.19
C ASN A 353 -26.64 23.19 -5.36
N ARG A 354 -26.59 24.54 -5.29
CA ARG A 354 -26.99 25.40 -6.41
C ARG A 354 -26.18 25.09 -7.67
N ARG A 355 -24.86 24.87 -7.53
CA ARG A 355 -24.00 24.52 -8.65
C ARG A 355 -24.34 23.13 -9.21
N PHE A 356 -24.60 22.13 -8.38
CA PHE A 356 -25.06 20.81 -8.85
C PHE A 356 -26.35 20.91 -9.66
N LYS A 357 -27.35 21.63 -9.15
CA LYS A 357 -28.62 21.84 -9.87
C LYS A 357 -28.40 22.53 -11.21
N TYR A 358 -27.53 23.55 -11.26
CA TYR A 358 -27.17 24.21 -12.52
C TYR A 358 -26.52 23.25 -13.53
N LEU A 359 -25.50 22.50 -13.09
CA LEU A 359 -24.75 21.56 -13.93
C LEU A 359 -25.61 20.39 -14.41
N ALA A 360 -26.54 19.93 -13.59
CA ALA A 360 -27.46 18.84 -13.91
C ALA A 360 -28.64 19.28 -14.80
N SER A 361 -28.96 20.58 -14.86
CA SER A 361 -30.20 21.08 -15.50
C SER A 361 -30.38 20.71 -16.97
N GLN A 362 -29.29 20.46 -17.71
CA GLN A 362 -29.30 20.13 -19.13
C GLN A 362 -28.95 18.65 -19.41
N SER A 363 -28.69 17.86 -18.37
CA SER A 363 -28.31 16.45 -18.53
C SER A 363 -29.49 15.54 -18.18
N PRO A 364 -29.83 14.54 -19.02
CA PRO A 364 -30.86 13.56 -18.69
C PRO A 364 -30.45 12.63 -17.53
N ALA A 365 -29.15 12.56 -17.20
CA ALA A 365 -28.62 11.76 -16.10
C ALA A 365 -27.81 12.63 -15.11
N ASN A 366 -28.13 12.51 -13.82
CA ASN A 366 -27.47 13.27 -12.75
C ASN A 366 -26.23 12.53 -12.25
N ARG A 367 -25.05 12.96 -12.69
CA ARG A 367 -23.74 12.41 -12.27
C ARG A 367 -22.90 13.46 -11.56
N LEU A 368 -23.15 13.61 -10.26
CA LEU A 368 -22.46 14.59 -9.43
C LEU A 368 -21.06 14.10 -9.03
N SER A 369 -20.15 15.04 -8.79
CA SER A 369 -18.84 14.79 -8.20
C SER A 369 -18.47 15.95 -7.30
N THR A 370 -18.19 15.62 -6.04
CA THR A 370 -18.07 16.61 -4.96
C THR A 370 -16.62 16.82 -4.59
N ALA A 371 -16.22 18.09 -4.47
CA ALA A 371 -14.92 18.49 -3.96
C ALA A 371 -15.09 19.03 -2.54
N PHE A 372 -14.45 18.43 -1.54
CA PHE A 372 -14.48 18.95 -0.16
C PHE A 372 -13.33 19.92 0.06
N ASP A 373 -13.53 20.90 0.95
CA ASP A 373 -12.47 21.82 1.34
C ASP A 373 -11.37 21.10 2.16
N SER A 374 -10.23 21.76 2.39
CA SER A 374 -9.15 21.14 3.14
C SER A 374 -9.50 20.87 4.61
N VAL A 375 -10.51 21.54 5.19
CA VAL A 375 -10.88 21.36 6.60
C VAL A 375 -11.62 20.03 6.75
N THR A 376 -12.65 19.82 5.93
CA THR A 376 -13.40 18.56 5.83
C THR A 376 -12.51 17.40 5.37
N LEU A 377 -11.58 17.60 4.42
CA LEU A 377 -10.68 16.54 3.96
C LEU A 377 -9.77 15.97 5.06
N TYR A 378 -9.47 16.78 6.08
CA TYR A 378 -8.67 16.35 7.24
C TYR A 378 -9.53 15.89 8.42
N GLY A 379 -10.86 15.85 8.26
CA GLY A 379 -11.79 15.44 9.31
C GLY A 379 -11.84 16.42 10.49
N CYS A 380 -11.60 17.70 10.22
CA CYS A 380 -11.70 18.76 11.22
C CYS A 380 -13.01 19.52 11.06
N ASP A 381 -13.50 20.09 12.17
CA ASP A 381 -14.59 21.06 12.14
C ASP A 381 -14.05 22.46 11.76
N PRO A 382 -14.88 23.31 11.13
CA PRO A 382 -14.59 24.73 10.94
C PRO A 382 -14.35 25.44 12.29
N ASP A 383 -13.35 26.32 12.34
CA ASP A 383 -12.93 27.01 13.56
C ASP A 383 -12.54 28.47 13.24
N GLU A 384 -12.69 29.37 14.22
CA GLU A 384 -12.25 30.78 14.16
C GLU A 384 -10.72 30.93 14.16
N ARG A 385 -10.00 29.89 14.58
CA ARG A 385 -8.53 29.84 14.55
C ARG A 385 -8.04 30.13 13.13
N GLN A 386 -7.15 31.12 12.98
CA GLN A 386 -6.80 31.68 11.66
C GLN A 386 -6.20 30.66 10.67
N ASP A 387 -5.52 29.63 11.17
CA ASP A 387 -4.97 28.54 10.38
C ASP A 387 -6.05 27.61 9.77
N ILE A 388 -7.26 27.61 10.33
CA ILE A 388 -8.44 26.89 9.85
C ILE A 388 -9.36 27.86 9.10
N PHE A 389 -9.69 29.00 9.71
CA PHE A 389 -10.71 29.94 9.21
C PHE A 389 -10.50 30.35 7.75
N GLY A 390 -9.25 30.69 7.38
CA GLY A 390 -8.91 31.10 6.02
C GLY A 390 -9.01 29.98 4.96
N LYS A 391 -9.32 28.74 5.35
CA LYS A 391 -9.42 27.58 4.47
C LYS A 391 -10.85 27.07 4.29
N ILE A 392 -11.77 27.48 5.16
CA ILE A 392 -13.17 27.02 5.17
C ILE A 392 -13.83 27.40 3.84
N GLY A 393 -14.41 26.40 3.15
CA GLY A 393 -15.12 26.57 1.87
C GLY A 393 -14.22 26.98 0.69
N ASN A 394 -12.89 27.01 0.87
CA ASN A 394 -11.94 27.31 -0.19
C ASN A 394 -11.49 26.01 -0.88
N ALA A 395 -11.42 26.04 -2.21
CA ALA A 395 -11.07 24.90 -3.06
C ALA A 395 -11.97 23.65 -2.88
N GLY A 396 -13.13 23.80 -2.24
CA GLY A 396 -14.08 22.73 -1.99
C GLY A 396 -15.27 23.21 -1.16
N VAL A 397 -16.25 22.33 -0.97
CA VAL A 397 -17.40 22.55 -0.09
C VAL A 397 -17.03 22.22 1.36
N SER A 398 -17.41 23.08 2.29
CA SER A 398 -17.27 22.82 3.72
C SER A 398 -18.46 22.02 4.23
N ILE A 399 -18.20 20.84 4.77
CA ILE A 399 -19.20 19.93 5.34
C ILE A 399 -18.65 19.42 6.68
N ALA A 400 -19.31 19.77 7.77
CA ALA A 400 -18.89 19.36 9.12
C ALA A 400 -19.93 18.44 9.77
N THR A 401 -21.20 18.64 9.43
CA THR A 401 -22.32 17.93 10.05
C THR A 401 -23.11 17.11 9.05
N LEU A 402 -23.98 16.23 9.57
CA LEU A 402 -24.96 15.53 8.76
C LEU A 402 -25.95 16.51 8.10
N ASP A 403 -26.31 17.59 8.78
CA ASP A 403 -27.25 18.59 8.26
C ASP A 403 -26.66 19.30 7.02
N ASP A 404 -25.35 19.60 7.04
CA ASP A 404 -24.66 20.15 5.87
C ASP A 404 -24.70 19.18 4.68
N MET A 405 -24.52 17.88 4.95
CA MET A 405 -24.61 16.84 3.92
C MET A 405 -26.04 16.70 3.36
N GLN A 406 -27.06 16.87 4.20
CA GLN A 406 -28.48 16.91 3.78
C GLN A 406 -28.82 18.15 2.96
N VAL A 407 -28.16 19.27 3.19
CA VAL A 407 -28.32 20.48 2.35
C VAL A 407 -27.63 20.30 1.00
N LEU A 408 -26.51 19.57 0.97
CA LEU A 408 -25.69 19.40 -0.22
C LEU A 408 -26.40 18.60 -1.33
N TYR A 409 -27.22 17.61 -0.98
CA TYR A 409 -27.94 16.73 -1.92
C TYR A 409 -29.43 16.74 -1.64
#